data_AF-A0A2H0YLV4-F1
#
_entry.id   AF-A0A2H0YLV4-F1
#
_cell.length_a   1.000
_cell.length_b   1.000
_cell.length_c   1.000
_cell.angle_alpha   90.00
_cell.angle_beta   90.00
_cell.angle_gamma   90.00
#
_symmetry.space_group_name_H-M   'P 1'
#
loop_
_entity.id
_entity.type
_entity.pdbx_description
1 polymer ?
#
loop_
_entity_poly.entity_id
_entity_poly.type
_entity_poly.pdbx_seq_one_letter_code
_entity_poly.pdbx_strand_id
1 'polypeptide(L)'
;MNKNIIIVVLVVLLIASIGWVLSLQQGKAKLQGQIKTLESEKTVLQTKIDKGLVYAKSLDLLFEPVRRQAGIPIRQNLSEEEWLLGLIEATKATADSKLQNNLNDIKKGGDTASIATVLFMEHAVSAIVDTFK
;
A
#
# COMPACT_ATOMS: atom_id res chain seq x y z
N MET A 1 69.96 -10.79 11.52
CA MET A 1 68.81 -10.60 12.43
C MET A 1 67.68 -9.74 11.83
N ASN A 2 67.97 -8.64 11.12
CA ASN A 2 66.92 -7.75 10.57
C ASN A 2 65.97 -8.37 9.53
N LYS A 3 66.43 -9.29 8.67
CA LYS A 3 65.57 -9.88 7.62
C LYS A 3 64.40 -10.70 8.19
N ASN A 4 64.63 -11.46 9.26
CA ASN A 4 63.58 -12.27 9.89
C ASN A 4 62.52 -11.39 10.56
N ILE A 5 62.91 -10.26 11.15
CA ILE A 5 61.99 -9.31 11.78
C ILE A 5 61.12 -8.62 10.70
N ILE A 6 61.71 -8.23 9.58
CA ILE A 6 60.99 -7.62 8.45
C ILE A 6 59.96 -8.62 7.86
N ILE A 7 60.34 -9.90 7.71
CA ILE A 7 59.45 -10.95 7.22
C ILE A 7 58.27 -11.15 8.19
N VAL A 8 58.53 -11.19 9.51
CA VAL A 8 57.47 -11.33 10.52
C VAL A 8 56.50 -10.13 10.49
N VAL A 9 57.01 -8.91 10.39
CA VAL A 9 56.16 -7.69 10.30
C VAL A 9 55.30 -7.71 9.04
N LEU A 10 55.85 -8.13 7.90
CA LEU A 10 55.09 -8.26 6.65
C LEU A 10 53.98 -9.30 6.74
N VAL A 11 54.24 -10.44 7.39
CA VAL A 11 53.22 -11.50 7.59
C VAL A 11 52.09 -11.00 8.48
N VAL A 12 52.39 -10.28 9.56
CA VAL A 12 51.36 -9.71 10.45
C VAL A 12 50.50 -8.68 9.72
N LEU A 13 51.11 -7.80 8.91
CA LEU A 13 50.38 -6.82 8.09
C LEU A 13 49.50 -7.50 7.02
N LEU A 14 49.97 -8.60 6.43
CA LEU A 14 49.19 -9.38 5.47
C LEU A 14 47.96 -10.02 6.12
N ILE A 15 48.11 -10.61 7.32
CA ILE A 15 46.98 -11.23 8.04
C ILE A 15 45.97 -10.16 8.48
N ALA A 16 46.43 -9.02 8.98
CA ALA A 16 45.57 -7.91 9.39
C ALA A 16 44.77 -7.34 8.20
N SER A 17 45.41 -7.20 7.03
CA SER A 17 44.72 -6.73 5.82
C SER A 17 43.67 -7.72 5.30
N ILE A 18 43.94 -9.03 5.33
CA ILE A 18 42.96 -10.06 4.98
C ILE A 18 41.75 -10.04 5.94
N GLY A 19 42.00 -9.93 7.25
CA GLY A 19 40.93 -9.85 8.26
C GLY A 19 40.03 -8.63 8.06
N TRP A 20 40.62 -7.48 7.73
CA TRP A 20 39.87 -6.25 7.44
C TRP A 20 38.99 -6.38 6.19
N VAL A 21 39.51 -6.98 5.11
CA VAL A 21 38.76 -7.22 3.87
C VAL A 21 37.57 -8.17 4.10
N LEU A 22 37.76 -9.25 4.86
CA LEU A 22 36.69 -10.19 5.20
C LEU A 22 35.60 -9.54 6.05
N SER A 23 35.98 -8.72 7.03
CA SER A 23 35.03 -7.97 7.86
C SER A 23 34.21 -6.97 7.03
N LEU A 24 34.84 -6.29 6.06
CA LEU A 24 34.15 -5.39 5.14
C LEU A 24 33.19 -6.13 4.20
N GLN A 25 33.58 -7.31 3.70
CA GLN A 25 32.70 -8.13 2.87
C GLN A 25 31.48 -8.63 3.63
N GLN A 26 31.66 -9.08 4.88
CA GLN A 26 30.55 -9.45 5.76
C GLN A 26 29.63 -8.27 6.06
N GLY A 27 30.20 -7.08 6.35
CA GLY A 27 29.44 -5.85 6.53
C GLY A 27 28.62 -5.47 5.30
N LYS A 28 29.22 -5.56 4.10
CA LYS A 28 28.51 -5.33 2.82
C LYS A 28 27.39 -6.34 2.58
N ALA A 29 27.64 -7.63 2.82
CA ALA A 29 26.63 -8.67 2.65
C ALA A 29 25.44 -8.46 3.60
N LYS A 30 25.70 -8.07 4.86
CA LYS A 30 24.66 -7.75 5.84
C LYS A 30 23.84 -6.52 5.41
N LEU A 31 24.50 -5.45 4.98
CA LEU A 31 23.82 -4.24 4.47
C LEU A 31 23.00 -4.54 3.21
N GLN A 32 23.52 -5.33 2.28
CA GLN A 32 22.76 -5.77 1.10
C GLN A 32 21.54 -6.61 1.47
N GLY A 33 21.66 -7.48 2.48
CA GLY A 33 20.53 -8.21 3.04
C GLY A 33 19.45 -7.29 3.59
N GLN A 34 19.84 -6.30 4.39
CA GLN A 34 18.91 -5.31 4.94
C GLN A 34 18.24 -4.46 3.86
N ILE A 35 18.97 -4.03 2.82
CA ILE A 35 18.41 -3.29 1.68
C ILE A 35 17.35 -4.13 0.97
N LYS A 36 17.63 -5.41 0.69
CA LYS A 36 16.65 -6.31 0.06
C LYS A 36 15.39 -6.48 0.91
N THR A 37 15.53 -6.64 2.22
CA THR A 37 14.38 -6.70 3.14
C THR A 37 13.57 -5.41 3.09
N LEU A 38 14.22 -4.25 3.19
CA LEU A 38 13.54 -2.94 3.14
C LEU A 38 12.85 -2.69 1.79
N GLU A 39 13.46 -3.08 0.67
CA GLU A 39 12.84 -2.97 -0.66
C GLU A 39 11.60 -3.86 -0.77
N SER A 40 11.67 -5.08 -0.21
CA SER A 40 10.53 -5.99 -0.15
C SER A 40 9.40 -5.41 0.72
N GLU A 41 9.71 -4.95 1.93
CA GLU A 41 8.74 -4.31 2.84
C GLU A 41 8.10 -3.08 2.22
N LYS A 42 8.89 -2.22 1.55
CA LYS A 42 8.39 -1.06 0.81
C LYS A 42 7.40 -1.49 -0.28
N THR A 43 7.70 -2.53 -1.03
CA THR A 43 6.82 -3.03 -2.10
C THR A 43 5.50 -3.57 -1.54
N VAL A 44 5.57 -4.30 -0.42
CA VAL A 44 4.38 -4.81 0.29
C VAL A 44 3.53 -3.64 0.80
N LEU A 45 4.14 -2.66 1.45
CA LEU A 45 3.46 -1.47 1.95
C LEU A 45 2.81 -0.66 0.83
N GLN A 46 3.53 -0.45 -0.28
CA GLN A 46 2.98 0.24 -1.45
C GLN A 46 1.75 -0.49 -1.98
N THR A 47 1.82 -1.82 -2.11
CA THR A 47 0.68 -2.63 -2.55
C THR A 47 -0.53 -2.50 -1.61
N LYS A 48 -0.30 -2.51 -0.30
CA LYS A 48 -1.36 -2.30 0.70
C LYS A 48 -1.99 -0.91 0.58
N ILE A 49 -1.16 0.13 0.43
CA ILE A 49 -1.62 1.51 0.25
C ILE A 49 -2.47 1.63 -1.03
N ASP A 50 -1.97 1.13 -2.16
CA ASP A 50 -2.66 1.21 -3.44
C ASP A 50 -4.02 0.52 -3.37
N LYS A 51 -4.07 -0.67 -2.75
CA LYS A 51 -5.33 -1.38 -2.52
C LYS A 51 -6.28 -0.57 -1.63
N GLY A 52 -5.81 -0.04 -0.50
CA GLY A 52 -6.63 0.78 0.41
C GLY A 52 -7.17 2.04 -0.25
N LEU A 53 -6.39 2.70 -1.10
CA LEU A 53 -6.79 3.89 -1.85
C LEU A 53 -7.96 3.62 -2.81
N VAL A 54 -8.01 2.43 -3.42
CA VAL A 54 -9.11 2.06 -4.32
C VAL A 54 -10.44 1.95 -3.55
N TYR A 55 -10.44 1.29 -2.38
CA TYR A 55 -11.63 1.27 -1.51
C TYR A 55 -12.03 2.67 -1.05
N ALA A 56 -11.06 3.48 -0.61
CA ALA A 56 -11.31 4.84 -0.18
C ALA A 56 -11.93 5.71 -1.29
N LYS A 57 -11.47 5.54 -2.54
CA LYS A 57 -12.03 6.24 -3.70
C LYS A 57 -13.50 5.86 -3.95
N SER A 58 -13.86 4.57 -3.86
CA SER A 58 -15.26 4.15 -4.02
C SER A 58 -16.17 4.72 -2.92
N LEU A 59 -15.67 4.79 -1.68
CA LEU A 59 -16.36 5.42 -0.55
C LEU A 59 -16.54 6.93 -0.77
N ASP A 60 -15.49 7.62 -1.19
CA ASP A 60 -15.52 9.08 -1.38
C ASP A 60 -16.56 9.48 -2.44
N LEU A 61 -16.65 8.72 -3.53
CA LEU A 61 -17.67 8.89 -4.57
C LEU A 61 -19.06 8.56 -4.03
N LEU A 62 -19.22 7.48 -3.27
CA LEU A 62 -20.53 7.14 -2.68
C LEU A 62 -21.07 8.24 -1.76
N PHE A 63 -20.19 8.97 -1.06
CA PHE A 63 -20.57 10.10 -0.20
C PHE A 63 -20.89 11.39 -0.95
N GLU A 64 -20.56 11.50 -2.22
CA GLU A 64 -20.69 12.76 -2.97
C GLU A 64 -22.13 13.29 -3.05
N PRO A 65 -23.17 12.48 -3.35
CA PRO A 65 -24.54 12.95 -3.35
C PRO A 65 -25.01 13.43 -1.97
N VAL A 66 -24.57 12.75 -0.90
CA VAL A 66 -24.88 13.13 0.48
C VAL A 66 -24.26 14.49 0.82
N ARG A 67 -23.01 14.74 0.41
CA ARG A 67 -22.36 16.04 0.61
C ARG A 67 -23.09 17.16 -0.13
N ARG A 68 -23.52 16.92 -1.38
CA ARG A 68 -24.32 17.89 -2.14
C ARG A 68 -25.63 18.24 -1.43
N GLN A 69 -26.36 17.22 -0.98
CA GLN A 69 -27.63 17.40 -0.27
C GLN A 69 -27.45 18.13 1.07
N ALA A 70 -26.34 17.89 1.75
CA ALA A 70 -26.02 18.55 3.02
C ALA A 70 -25.40 19.96 2.87
N GLY A 71 -25.17 20.44 1.63
CA GLY A 71 -24.49 21.72 1.39
C GLY A 71 -23.03 21.72 1.80
N ILE A 72 -22.41 20.55 1.94
CA ILE A 72 -20.99 20.39 2.28
C ILE A 72 -20.16 20.54 1.00
N PRO A 73 -18.99 21.20 1.04
CA PRO A 73 -18.10 21.30 -0.11
C PRO A 73 -17.82 19.92 -0.73
N ILE A 74 -18.13 19.81 -2.02
CA ILE A 74 -17.80 18.64 -2.83
C ILE A 74 -16.40 18.75 -3.40
N ARG A 75 -15.71 17.62 -3.47
CA ARG A 75 -14.34 17.55 -4.00
C ARG A 75 -14.30 17.64 -5.52
N GLN A 76 -15.33 17.12 -6.17
CA GLN A 76 -15.47 17.11 -7.63
C GLN A 76 -16.86 17.65 -7.94
N ASN A 77 -16.97 18.46 -9.00
CA ASN A 77 -18.25 18.94 -9.49
C ASN A 77 -18.67 18.07 -10.68
N LEU A 78 -19.00 16.81 -10.40
CA LEU A 78 -19.40 15.84 -11.42
C LEU A 78 -20.88 15.99 -11.77
N SER A 79 -21.26 15.83 -13.03
CA SER A 79 -22.64 15.50 -13.36
C SER A 79 -23.06 14.18 -12.71
N GLU A 80 -24.37 13.91 -12.63
CA GLU A 80 -24.89 12.67 -12.06
C GLU A 80 -24.41 11.42 -12.84
N GLU A 81 -24.30 11.55 -14.16
CA GLU A 81 -23.80 10.49 -15.06
C GLU A 81 -22.31 10.20 -14.83
N GLU A 82 -21.48 11.25 -14.76
CA GLU A 82 -20.05 11.13 -14.50
C GLU A 82 -19.76 10.55 -13.12
N TRP A 83 -20.53 10.98 -12.11
CA TRP A 83 -20.47 10.42 -10.77
C TRP A 83 -20.77 8.93 -10.77
N LEU A 84 -21.87 8.51 -11.40
CA LEU A 84 -22.29 7.11 -11.42
C LEU A 84 -21.27 6.23 -12.14
N LEU A 85 -20.76 6.70 -13.29
CA LEU A 85 -19.68 6.01 -14.02
C LEU A 85 -18.43 5.88 -13.15
N GLY A 86 -17.99 6.97 -12.52
CA GLY A 86 -16.84 6.98 -11.63
C GLY A 86 -17.00 6.01 -10.45
N LEU A 87 -18.20 5.95 -9.85
CA LEU A 87 -18.50 5.03 -8.76
C LEU A 87 -18.45 3.57 -9.23
N ILE A 88 -18.97 3.27 -10.42
CA ILE A 88 -18.92 1.93 -11.02
C ILE A 88 -17.47 1.51 -11.26
N GLU A 89 -16.66 2.38 -11.85
CA GLU A 89 -15.25 2.11 -12.14
C GLU A 89 -14.44 1.93 -10.86
N ALA A 90 -14.60 2.82 -9.89
CA ALA A 90 -13.92 2.73 -8.61
C ALA A 90 -14.30 1.44 -7.86
N THR A 91 -15.58 1.06 -7.88
CA THR A 91 -16.06 -0.18 -7.27
C THR A 91 -15.50 -1.41 -7.98
N LYS A 92 -15.46 -1.43 -9.32
CA LYS A 92 -14.85 -2.54 -10.08
C LYS A 92 -13.36 -2.68 -9.77
N ALA A 93 -12.64 -1.57 -9.64
CA ALA A 93 -11.21 -1.58 -9.33
C ALA A 93 -10.89 -2.23 -7.97
N THR A 94 -11.84 -2.25 -7.02
CA THR A 94 -11.65 -2.97 -5.74
C THR A 94 -11.51 -4.49 -5.91
N ALA A 95 -12.00 -5.03 -7.03
CA ALA A 95 -12.20 -6.46 -7.28
C ALA A 95 -13.01 -7.18 -6.17
N ASP A 96 -13.82 -6.44 -5.40
CA ASP A 96 -14.63 -6.97 -4.31
C ASP A 96 -16.06 -7.25 -4.79
N SER A 97 -16.45 -8.53 -4.80
CA SER A 97 -17.77 -8.95 -5.26
C SER A 97 -18.91 -8.48 -4.36
N LYS A 98 -18.66 -8.28 -3.06
CA LYS A 98 -19.66 -7.79 -2.12
C LYS A 98 -19.95 -6.31 -2.34
N LEU A 99 -18.92 -5.50 -2.60
CA LEU A 99 -19.12 -4.10 -2.99
C LEU A 99 -19.84 -3.97 -4.33
N GLN A 100 -19.52 -4.84 -5.30
CA GLN A 100 -20.23 -4.86 -6.58
C GLN A 100 -21.71 -5.23 -6.42
N ASN A 101 -22.03 -6.21 -5.57
CA ASN A 101 -23.41 -6.58 -5.28
C ASN A 101 -24.17 -5.44 -4.60
N ASN A 102 -23.58 -4.83 -3.57
CA ASN A 102 -24.17 -3.68 -2.89
C ASN A 102 -24.40 -2.52 -3.87
N LEU A 103 -23.45 -2.23 -4.78
CA LEU A 103 -23.64 -1.21 -5.81
C LEU A 103 -24.81 -1.53 -6.74
N ASN A 104 -24.99 -2.78 -7.12
CA ASN A 104 -26.14 -3.18 -7.94
C ASN A 104 -27.47 -3.01 -7.21
N ASP A 105 -27.50 -3.23 -5.90
CA ASP A 105 -28.68 -3.00 -5.08
C ASP A 105 -28.95 -1.50 -4.84
N ILE A 106 -27.91 -0.69 -4.69
CA ILE A 106 -28.02 0.78 -4.64
C ILE A 106 -28.70 1.33 -5.90
N LYS A 107 -28.33 0.82 -7.08
CA LYS A 107 -28.91 1.24 -8.36
C LYS A 107 -30.41 0.90 -8.50
N LYS A 108 -30.94 -0.04 -7.72
CA LYS A 108 -32.37 -0.40 -7.77
C LYS A 108 -33.28 0.64 -7.10
N GLY A 109 -32.72 1.51 -6.24
CA GLY A 109 -33.48 2.52 -5.50
C GLY A 109 -34.32 1.98 -4.34
N GLY A 110 -35.05 2.88 -3.68
CA GLY A 110 -35.93 2.56 -2.54
C GLY A 110 -35.19 2.11 -1.28
N ASP A 111 -35.91 1.44 -0.37
CA ASP A 111 -35.38 1.00 0.93
C ASP A 111 -34.18 0.05 0.78
N THR A 112 -34.21 -0.80 -0.25
CA THR A 112 -33.11 -1.70 -0.62
C THR A 112 -31.83 -0.92 -0.89
N ALA A 113 -31.91 0.21 -1.61
CA ALA A 113 -30.75 1.03 -1.90
C ALA A 113 -30.18 1.71 -0.66
N SER A 114 -31.03 2.18 0.25
CA SER A 114 -30.59 2.77 1.52
C SER A 114 -29.82 1.77 2.38
N ILE A 115 -30.33 0.55 2.52
CA ILE A 115 -29.66 -0.52 3.26
C ILE A 115 -28.35 -0.91 2.56
N ALA A 116 -28.37 -1.10 1.25
CA ALA A 116 -27.18 -1.46 0.48
C ALA A 116 -26.10 -0.38 0.52
N THR A 117 -26.47 0.90 0.61
CA THR A 117 -25.52 2.03 0.79
C THR A 117 -24.78 1.90 2.12
N VAL A 118 -25.49 1.61 3.21
CA VAL A 118 -24.86 1.39 4.53
C VAL A 118 -23.95 0.17 4.50
N LEU A 119 -24.41 -0.96 3.97
CA LEU A 119 -23.62 -2.18 3.85
C LEU A 119 -22.38 -1.99 2.95
N PHE A 120 -22.48 -1.16 1.91
CA PHE A 120 -21.34 -0.78 1.09
C PHE A 120 -20.30 -0.03 1.92
N MET A 121 -20.73 1.00 2.68
CA MET A 121 -19.83 1.80 3.49
C MET A 121 -19.13 0.97 4.57
N GLU A 122 -19.89 0.17 5.32
CA GLU A 122 -19.36 -0.69 6.37
C GLU A 122 -18.32 -1.67 5.82
N HIS A 123 -18.64 -2.34 4.72
CA HIS A 123 -17.75 -3.32 4.12
C HIS A 123 -16.50 -2.68 3.54
N ALA A 124 -16.62 -1.53 2.87
CA ALA A 124 -15.47 -0.81 2.33
C ALA A 124 -14.54 -0.30 3.44
N VAL A 125 -15.07 0.20 4.56
CA VAL A 125 -14.26 0.60 5.73
C VAL A 125 -13.56 -0.62 6.35
N SER A 126 -14.27 -1.74 6.53
CA SER A 126 -13.66 -2.98 7.04
C SER A 126 -12.52 -3.44 6.13
N ALA A 127 -12.73 -3.46 4.81
CA ALA A 127 -11.73 -3.88 3.84
C ALA A 127 -10.48 -2.99 3.83
N ILE A 128 -10.64 -1.67 4.05
CA ILE A 128 -9.51 -0.75 4.24
C ILE A 128 -8.71 -1.16 5.48
N VAL A 129 -9.39 -1.31 6.63
CA VAL A 129 -8.75 -1.69 7.89
C VAL A 129 -8.02 -3.03 7.76
N ASP A 130 -8.65 -4.02 7.14
CA ASP A 130 -8.09 -5.35 6.95
C ASP A 130 -6.92 -5.37 5.96
N THR A 131 -6.85 -4.42 5.03
CA THR A 131 -5.69 -4.27 4.13
C THR A 131 -4.43 -3.84 4.89
N PHE A 132 -4.59 -3.11 6.00
CA PHE A 132 -3.46 -2.61 6.81
C PHE A 132 -3.10 -3.51 8.00
N LYS A 133 -3.93 -4.51 8.33
CA LYS A 133 -3.54 -5.61 9.23
C LYS A 133 -2.48 -6.50 8.57
#